data_AF-A0A310SIK7-F1
#
_entry.id   AF-A0A310SIK7-F1
#
_cell.length_a   1.000
_cell.length_b   1.000
_cell.length_c   1.000
_cell.angle_alpha   90.00
_cell.angle_beta   90.00
_cell.angle_gamma   90.00
#
_symmetry.space_group_name_H-M   'P 1'
#
loop_
_entity.id
_entity.type
_entity.pdbx_description
1 polymer ?
#
loop_
_entity_poly.entity_id
_entity_poly.type
_entity_poly.pdbx_seq_one_letter_code
_entity_poly.pdbx_strand_id
1 'polypeptide(L)'
;MTPIFAISVLLFALVCSCHAQVNRPDYRYCQNNSECQPDHCCTIGPLRYSIPQCKSMQKEGEICRPGNVSTLNVTVGYPDGTELKLEDVHYIFCPCVEGLLCDDKEGVCKEID
;
A
#
# COMPACT_ATOMS: atom_id res chain seq x y z
N MET A 1 34.21 -1.63 -37.05
CA MET A 1 34.73 -1.62 -35.68
C MET A 1 34.26 -0.32 -35.04
N THR A 2 33.37 -0.19 -34.06
CA THR A 2 32.48 -1.08 -33.28
C THR A 2 31.51 -0.11 -32.57
N PRO A 3 30.25 0.04 -33.00
CA PRO A 3 29.26 0.86 -32.28
C PRO A 3 28.64 0.12 -31.09
N ILE A 4 29.08 -1.11 -30.82
CA ILE A 4 28.53 -2.02 -29.81
C ILE A 4 28.96 -1.61 -28.40
N PHE A 5 30.15 -1.01 -28.25
CA PHE A 5 30.70 -0.66 -26.93
C PHE A 5 30.00 0.52 -26.25
N ALA A 6 29.41 1.46 -27.02
CA ALA A 6 28.73 2.61 -26.44
C ALA A 6 27.36 2.25 -25.84
N ILE A 7 26.68 1.24 -26.39
CA ILE A 7 25.35 0.81 -25.94
C ILE A 7 25.44 0.04 -24.61
N SER A 8 26.55 -0.67 -24.37
CA SER A 8 26.76 -1.45 -23.14
C SER A 8 26.88 -0.58 -21.88
N VAL A 9 27.45 0.63 -22.00
CA VAL A 9 27.66 1.53 -20.85
C VAL A 9 26.35 2.18 -20.38
N LEU A 10 25.40 2.41 -21.29
CA LEU A 10 24.09 2.99 -20.96
C LEU A 10 23.13 1.99 -20.28
N LEU A 11 23.30 0.68 -20.52
CA LEU A 11 22.43 -0.35 -19.93
C LEU A 11 22.81 -0.71 -18.48
N PHE A 12 24.04 -0.45 -18.04
CA PHE A 12 24.47 -0.74 -16.67
C PHE A 12 24.09 0.35 -15.65
N ALA A 13 23.69 1.55 -16.09
CA ALA A 13 23.24 2.62 -15.19
C ALA A 13 21.81 2.41 -14.65
N LEU A 14 21.06 1.44 -15.18
CA LEU A 14 19.66 1.18 -14.83
C LEU A 14 19.46 0.13 -13.72
N VAL A 15 20.53 -0.47 -13.19
CA VAL A 15 20.42 -1.57 -12.22
C VAL A 15 21.25 -1.26 -10.98
N CYS A 16 20.73 -0.37 -10.13
CA CYS A 16 20.85 -0.44 -8.67
C CYS A 16 20.26 0.84 -8.05
N SER A 17 18.95 1.01 -8.14
CA SER A 17 18.23 1.69 -7.08
C SER A 17 18.22 0.76 -5.88
N CYS A 18 19.37 0.57 -5.22
CA CYS A 18 19.39 0.01 -3.88
C CYS A 18 18.65 1.03 -3.02
N HIS A 19 17.34 0.82 -2.87
CA HIS A 19 16.50 1.51 -1.92
C HIS A 19 17.25 1.45 -0.60
N ALA A 20 17.80 2.58 -0.16
CA ALA A 20 18.46 2.66 1.12
C ALA A 20 17.43 2.18 2.14
N GLN A 21 17.65 0.99 2.71
CA GLN A 21 16.89 0.52 3.87
C GLN A 21 17.36 1.40 5.03
N VAL A 22 16.81 2.61 5.08
CA VAL A 22 16.72 3.40 6.31
C VAL A 22 16.16 2.43 7.33
N ASN A 23 16.88 2.23 8.45
CA ASN A 23 16.42 1.48 9.62
C ASN A 23 15.09 2.08 10.09
N ARG A 24 13.99 1.70 9.44
CA ARG A 24 12.63 2.02 9.83
C ARG A 24 12.34 1.09 11.01
N PRO A 25 11.90 1.60 12.16
CA PRO A 25 11.41 0.75 13.23
C PRO A 25 10.35 -0.20 12.68
N ASP A 26 10.29 -1.40 13.25
CA ASP A 26 9.54 -2.54 12.74
C ASP A 26 8.05 -2.23 12.49
N TYR A 27 7.51 -1.21 13.17
CA TYR A 27 6.15 -0.71 12.98
C TYR A 27 5.94 0.31 11.83
N ARG A 28 6.88 0.44 10.89
CA ARG A 28 6.77 1.33 9.71
C ARG A 28 6.87 0.55 8.39
N TYR A 29 5.89 -0.31 8.09
CA TYR A 29 5.87 -0.97 6.77
C TYR A 29 5.40 -0.02 5.65
N CYS A 30 4.41 0.84 5.90
CA CYS A 30 3.98 1.88 4.95
C CYS A 30 3.44 3.12 5.67
N GLN A 31 3.52 4.29 5.02
CA GLN A 31 2.89 5.54 5.50
C GLN A 31 1.79 6.08 4.58
N ASN A 32 1.80 5.64 3.32
CA ASN A 32 0.80 5.99 2.31
C ASN A 32 0.76 4.89 1.22
N ASN A 33 -0.23 4.95 0.34
CA ASN A 33 -0.42 3.96 -0.72
C ASN A 33 0.75 3.89 -1.73
N SER A 34 1.46 4.99 -1.98
CA SER A 34 2.57 5.03 -2.97
C SER A 34 3.82 4.26 -2.53
N GLU A 35 3.92 3.91 -1.24
CA GLU A 35 5.01 3.06 -0.75
C GLU A 35 4.77 1.56 -1.02
N CYS A 36 3.57 1.18 -1.45
CA CYS A 36 3.21 -0.21 -1.73
C CYS A 36 3.41 -0.57 -3.21
N GLN A 37 3.55 -1.87 -3.48
CA GLN A 37 3.58 -2.40 -4.84
C GLN A 37 2.24 -2.14 -5.58
N PRO A 38 2.21 -2.23 -6.92
CA PRO A 38 0.96 -2.28 -7.66
C PRO A 38 -0.01 -3.33 -7.08
N ASP A 39 -1.31 -3.07 -7.20
CA ASP A 39 -2.40 -3.89 -6.64
C ASP A 39 -2.35 -4.09 -5.13
N HIS A 40 -1.61 -3.25 -4.42
CA HIS A 40 -1.58 -3.18 -2.96
C HIS A 40 -1.96 -1.79 -2.48
N CYS A 41 -2.43 -1.72 -1.24
CA CYS A 41 -2.68 -0.47 -0.55
C CYS A 41 -2.07 -0.50 0.85
N CYS A 42 -1.83 0.68 1.42
CA CYS A 42 -1.42 0.82 2.81
C CYS A 42 -2.65 0.77 3.71
N THR A 43 -2.69 -0.18 4.64
CA THR A 43 -3.80 -0.36 5.58
C THR A 43 -3.38 -0.10 7.02
N ILE A 44 -4.28 0.42 7.84
CA ILE A 44 -4.13 0.48 9.30
C ILE A 44 -5.25 -0.33 9.98
N GLY A 45 -4.87 -1.16 10.95
CA GLY A 45 -5.79 -2.00 11.70
C GLY A 45 -6.63 -1.23 12.73
N PRO A 46 -7.66 -1.86 13.33
CA PRO A 46 -8.58 -1.21 14.27
C PRO A 46 -8.05 -1.18 15.71
N LEU A 47 -6.99 -1.92 16.00
CA LEU A 47 -6.45 -2.06 17.35
C LEU A 47 -5.53 -0.89 17.68
N ARG A 48 -5.43 -0.54 18.97
CA ARG A 48 -4.46 0.43 19.43
C ARG A 48 -3.05 -0.06 19.12
N TYR A 49 -2.18 0.85 18.67
CA TYR A 49 -0.82 0.54 18.23
C TYR A 49 -0.76 -0.42 17.05
N SER A 50 -1.84 -0.51 16.25
CA SER A 50 -1.81 -1.20 14.97
C SER A 50 -0.68 -0.67 14.12
N ILE A 51 0.02 -1.58 13.49
CA ILE A 51 1.13 -1.28 12.60
C ILE A 51 0.57 -1.19 11.18
N PRO A 52 0.82 -0.10 10.42
CA PRO A 52 0.38 -0.02 9.05
C PRO A 52 1.09 -1.03 8.17
N GLN A 53 0.39 -1.64 7.21
CA GLN A 53 0.90 -2.70 6.35
C GLN A 53 0.41 -2.56 4.90
N CYS A 54 1.29 -2.84 3.94
CA CYS A 54 0.89 -3.06 2.56
C CYS A 54 0.13 -4.39 2.44
N LYS A 55 -1.11 -4.34 1.98
CA LYS A 55 -1.94 -5.52 1.72
C LYS A 55 -2.45 -5.50 0.29
N SER A 56 -2.76 -6.67 -0.27
CA SER A 56 -3.37 -6.76 -1.60
C SER A 56 -4.76 -6.14 -1.60
N MET A 57 -5.13 -5.54 -2.74
CA MET A 57 -6.52 -5.17 -3.02
C MET A 57 -7.44 -6.40 -2.93
N GLN A 58 -8.70 -6.16 -2.55
CA GLN A 58 -9.68 -7.23 -2.35
C GLN A 58 -10.18 -7.76 -3.70
N LYS A 59 -10.19 -9.08 -3.85
CA LYS A 59 -10.64 -9.78 -5.05
C LYS A 59 -12.14 -10.05 -4.97
N GLU A 60 -12.71 -10.51 -6.07
CA GLU A 60 -14.11 -10.93 -6.14
C GLU A 60 -14.46 -11.94 -5.04
N GLY A 61 -15.57 -11.70 -4.35
CA GLY A 61 -16.03 -12.50 -3.21
C GLY A 61 -15.27 -12.29 -1.91
N GLU A 62 -14.16 -11.53 -1.89
CA GLU A 62 -13.47 -11.17 -0.65
C GLU A 62 -14.22 -10.08 0.11
N ILE A 63 -14.07 -10.11 1.43
CA ILE A 63 -14.72 -9.15 2.33
C ILE A 63 -14.13 -7.76 2.09
N CYS A 64 -15.00 -6.79 1.88
CA CYS A 64 -14.65 -5.40 1.75
C CYS A 64 -15.44 -4.56 2.76
N ARG A 65 -15.17 -3.26 2.79
CA ARG A 65 -15.90 -2.32 3.65
C ARG A 65 -16.96 -1.59 2.82
N PRO A 66 -18.27 -1.86 3.05
CA PRO A 66 -19.37 -1.08 2.47
C PRO A 66 -19.26 0.43 2.71
N GLY A 67 -19.81 1.21 1.79
CA GLY A 67 -19.81 2.67 1.85
C GLY A 67 -18.52 3.34 1.37
N ASN A 68 -18.45 4.67 1.54
CA ASN A 68 -17.40 5.50 0.95
C ASN A 68 -16.01 5.08 1.49
N VAL A 69 -15.23 4.43 0.61
CA VAL A 69 -13.84 3.94 0.76
C VAL A 69 -12.82 5.08 0.86
N SER A 70 -13.16 6.13 1.61
CA SER A 70 -12.26 7.25 1.81
C SER A 70 -11.01 6.77 2.54
N THR A 71 -9.87 7.16 1.99
CA THR A 71 -8.61 7.10 2.71
C THR A 71 -8.68 8.00 3.94
N LEU A 72 -7.85 7.68 4.93
CA LEU A 72 -7.76 8.45 6.16
C LEU A 72 -6.37 9.05 6.32
N ASN A 73 -6.34 10.27 6.86
CA ASN A 73 -5.13 10.96 7.27
C ASN A 73 -5.13 11.01 8.79
N VAL A 74 -4.13 10.39 9.43
CA VAL A 74 -4.08 10.27 10.89
C VAL A 74 -2.65 10.23 11.39
N THR A 75 -2.41 10.81 12.57
CA THR A 75 -1.16 10.60 13.31
C THR A 75 -1.40 9.55 14.38
N VAL A 76 -0.65 8.45 14.35
CA VAL A 76 -0.71 7.39 15.37
C VAL A 76 0.50 7.46 16.29
N GLY A 77 0.28 7.36 17.59
CA GLY A 77 1.34 7.32 18.60
C GLY A 77 1.56 5.90 19.13
N TYR A 78 2.83 5.54 19.34
CA TYR A 78 3.27 4.22 19.83
C TYR A 78 3.77 4.28 21.28
N PRO A 79 3.85 3.13 21.99
CA PRO A 79 4.24 3.09 23.40
C PRO A 79 5.67 3.59 23.69
N ASP A 80 6.54 3.60 22.69
CA ASP A 80 7.91 4.14 22.76
C ASP A 80 7.96 5.67 22.67
N GLY A 81 6.80 6.33 22.54
CA GLY A 81 6.69 7.77 22.38
C GLY A 81 6.84 8.23 20.92
N THR A 82 7.07 7.31 19.98
CA THR A 82 7.17 7.65 18.56
C THR A 82 5.79 7.94 17.98
N GLU A 83 5.72 8.93 17.10
CA GLU A 83 4.53 9.23 16.30
C GLU A 83 4.77 8.92 14.83
N LEU A 84 3.71 8.49 14.14
CA LEU A 84 3.72 8.18 12.73
C LEU A 84 2.55 8.88 12.05
N LYS A 85 2.88 9.76 11.10
CA LYS A 85 1.89 10.39 10.23
C LYS A 85 1.54 9.41 9.10
N LEU A 86 0.27 9.11 8.97
CA LEU A 86 -0.29 8.31 7.89
C LEU A 86 -1.10 9.21 6.98
N GLU A 87 -0.86 9.08 5.69
CA GLU A 87 -1.52 9.85 4.64
C GLU A 87 -2.12 8.91 3.62
N ASP A 88 -3.35 9.16 3.21
CA ASP A 88 -4.05 8.37 2.20
C ASP A 88 -4.02 6.85 2.46
N VAL A 89 -4.18 6.42 3.72
CA VAL A 89 -4.22 4.99 4.08
C VAL A 89 -5.65 4.47 4.21
N HIS A 90 -5.83 3.16 4.01
CA HIS A 90 -7.13 2.51 4.15
C HIS A 90 -7.33 1.91 5.56
N TYR A 91 -8.56 1.92 6.03
CA TYR A 91 -8.91 1.32 7.32
C TYR A 91 -9.26 -0.16 7.16
N ILE A 92 -8.54 -1.04 7.85
CA ILE A 92 -8.71 -2.50 7.92
C ILE A 92 -8.46 -3.23 6.59
N PHE A 93 -9.21 -2.89 5.54
CA PHE A 93 -9.19 -3.55 4.23
C PHE A 93 -8.73 -2.58 3.15
N CYS A 94 -8.06 -3.13 2.14
CA CYS A 94 -7.86 -2.42 0.87
C CYS A 94 -9.18 -2.28 0.10
N PRO A 95 -9.24 -1.37 -0.89
CA PRO A 95 -10.37 -1.37 -1.82
C PRO A 95 -10.40 -2.67 -2.63
N CYS A 96 -11.52 -2.91 -3.29
CA CYS A 96 -11.61 -3.95 -4.30
C CYS A 96 -10.65 -3.63 -5.46
N VAL A 97 -10.19 -4.68 -6.15
CA VAL A 97 -9.40 -4.53 -7.39
C VAL A 97 -10.22 -3.78 -8.45
N GLU A 98 -9.52 -3.22 -9.44
CA GLU A 98 -10.15 -2.48 -10.52
C GLU A 98 -11.24 -3.31 -11.22
N GLY A 99 -12.39 -2.68 -11.50
CA GLY A 99 -13.55 -3.33 -12.10
C GLY A 99 -14.53 -3.96 -11.11
N LEU A 100 -14.21 -3.99 -9.81
CA LEU A 100 -15.11 -4.46 -8.76
C LEU A 100 -15.54 -3.32 -7.84
N LEU A 101 -16.75 -3.42 -7.30
CA LEU A 101 -17.26 -2.56 -6.24
C LEU A 101 -17.59 -3.38 -5.00
N CYS A 102 -17.45 -2.75 -3.84
CA CYS A 102 -17.91 -3.35 -2.60
C CYS A 102 -19.43 -3.30 -2.54
N ASP A 103 -20.08 -4.46 -2.56
CA ASP A 103 -21.54 -4.55 -2.42
C ASP A 103 -21.95 -4.00 -1.05
N ASP A 104 -22.79 -2.94 -1.04
CA ASP A 104 -23.17 -2.26 0.19
C ASP A 104 -23.99 -3.13 1.15
N LYS A 105 -24.64 -4.19 0.66
CA LYS A 105 -25.49 -5.08 1.47
C LYS A 105 -24.71 -6.29 1.99
N GLU A 106 -23.89 -6.88 1.14
CA GLU A 106 -23.17 -8.12 1.44
C GLU A 106 -21.76 -7.86 1.99
N GLY A 107 -21.17 -6.70 1.72
CA GLY A 107 -19.81 -6.40 2.15
C GLY A 107 -18.76 -7.28 1.50
N VAL A 108 -18.98 -7.62 0.22
CA VAL A 108 -18.03 -8.39 -0.60
C VAL A 108 -17.82 -7.70 -1.95
N CYS A 109 -16.64 -7.87 -2.54
CA CYS A 109 -16.35 -7.32 -3.85
C CYS A 109 -17.10 -8.09 -4.95
N LYS A 110 -17.78 -7.35 -5.84
CA LYS A 110 -18.51 -7.90 -6.99
C LYS A 110 -18.29 -7.05 -8.23
N GLU A 111 -18.53 -7.64 -9.39
CA GLU A 111 -18.55 -6.91 -10.66
C GLU A 111 -19.62 -5.81 -10.63
N ILE A 112 -19.35 -4.75 -11.39
CA ILE A 112 -20.30 -3.66 -11.60
C ILE A 112 -21.33 -4.13 -12.63
N ASP A 113 -22.56 -4.41 -12.18
CA ASP A 113 -23.71 -4.67 -13.07
C ASP A 113 -24.11 -3.44 -13.89
#